data_AF-A0A2T2Z725-F1
#
_entry.id   AF-A0A2T2Z725-F1
#
_cell.length_a   1.000
_cell.length_b   1.000
_cell.length_c   1.000
_cell.angle_alpha   90.00
_cell.angle_beta   90.00
_cell.angle_gamma   90.00
#
_symmetry.space_group_name_H-M   'P 1'
#
loop_
_entity.id
_entity.type
_entity.pdbx_description
1 polymer ?
#
loop_
_entity_poly.entity_id
_entity_poly.type
_entity_poly.pdbx_seq_one_letter_code
_entity_poly.pdbx_strand_id
1 'polypeptide(L)'
;MLTGPDGTENVTAHYLVGADGGAGTMRRTLGIPLEGTTDESIRVLLGDVRVDALDHGFGYWFATAAAPTAGGRAHATARWPVVQFAAPLGDHPRATRAVLQEQWDRVSGRTDLTVGEPVWSTVWRPNIRLAQRFRSGRVFLAGDAAHVHPPTGGQGMNTGIQDAYNLGWKLAAALDGDPGPLETHEPERRGVAQ
;
A
#
# COMPACT_ATOMS: atom_id res chain seq x y z
N MET A 1 -25.96 -3.75 -1.92
CA MET A 1 -25.89 -4.25 -3.31
C MET A 1 -24.45 -4.69 -3.57
N LEU A 2 -24.24 -5.97 -3.78
CA LEU A 2 -22.95 -6.57 -4.14
C LEU A 2 -23.02 -7.00 -5.60
N THR A 3 -21.93 -6.85 -6.34
CA THR A 3 -21.82 -7.36 -7.71
C THR A 3 -20.87 -8.55 -7.70
N GLY A 4 -21.39 -9.73 -8.01
CA GLY A 4 -20.65 -10.97 -8.13
C GLY A 4 -20.68 -11.53 -9.56
N PRO A 5 -20.05 -12.69 -9.80
CA PRO A 5 -20.02 -13.35 -11.11
C PRO A 5 -21.42 -13.65 -11.67
N ASP A 6 -22.38 -13.94 -10.79
CA ASP A 6 -23.76 -14.29 -11.14
C ASP A 6 -24.70 -13.07 -11.22
N GLY A 7 -24.14 -11.86 -11.14
CA GLY A 7 -24.86 -10.61 -11.20
C GLY A 7 -24.94 -9.88 -9.87
N THR A 8 -26.02 -9.12 -9.70
CA THR A 8 -26.17 -8.21 -8.57
C THR A 8 -27.07 -8.80 -7.51
N GLU A 9 -26.63 -8.78 -6.26
CA GLU A 9 -27.41 -9.24 -5.11
C GLU A 9 -27.56 -8.19 -4.01
N ASN A 10 -28.62 -8.32 -3.21
CA ASN A 10 -28.84 -7.50 -2.03
C ASN A 10 -28.63 -8.36 -0.78
N VAL A 11 -27.67 -7.96 0.05
CA VAL A 11 -27.34 -8.60 1.32
C VAL A 11 -27.72 -7.66 2.46
N THR A 12 -28.42 -8.20 3.45
CA THR A 12 -28.68 -7.54 4.73
C THR A 12 -27.75 -8.13 5.78
N ALA A 13 -27.03 -7.27 6.51
CA ALA A 13 -26.10 -7.68 7.56
C ALA A 13 -26.23 -6.75 8.77
N HIS A 14 -25.83 -7.25 9.94
CA HIS A 14 -25.81 -6.44 11.17
C HIS A 14 -24.73 -5.36 11.14
N TYR A 15 -23.62 -5.62 10.42
CA TYR A 15 -22.48 -4.73 10.27
C TYR A 15 -21.89 -4.85 8.87
N LEU A 16 -21.22 -3.78 8.43
CA LEU A 16 -20.48 -3.75 7.17
C LEU A 16 -19.09 -3.16 7.42
N VAL A 17 -18.06 -3.78 6.84
CA VAL A 17 -16.67 -3.29 6.91
C VAL A 17 -16.17 -2.99 5.50
N GLY A 18 -15.90 -1.72 5.22
CA GLY A 18 -15.21 -1.27 4.02
C GLY A 18 -13.71 -1.48 4.15
N ALA A 19 -13.23 -2.56 3.54
CA ALA A 19 -11.81 -2.89 3.39
C ALA A 19 -11.44 -2.93 1.89
N ASP A 20 -12.09 -2.08 1.09
CA ASP A 20 -12.05 -2.05 -0.38
C ASP A 20 -10.93 -1.15 -0.95
N GLY A 21 -9.94 -0.80 -0.13
CA GLY A 21 -8.76 -0.04 -0.51
C GLY A 21 -8.98 1.47 -0.69
N GLY A 22 -7.92 2.21 -1.02
CA GLY A 22 -7.96 3.68 -1.09
C GLY A 22 -8.88 4.23 -2.18
N ALA A 23 -9.00 3.48 -3.28
CA ALA A 23 -9.94 3.74 -4.38
C ALA A 23 -11.35 3.18 -4.13
N GLY A 24 -11.55 2.47 -3.01
CA GLY A 24 -12.80 1.85 -2.60
C GLY A 24 -14.01 2.78 -2.64
N THR A 25 -15.18 2.18 -2.81
CA THR A 25 -16.48 2.86 -2.94
C THR A 25 -17.10 3.16 -1.59
N MET A 26 -16.85 2.33 -0.56
CA MET A 26 -17.59 2.41 0.71
C MET A 26 -17.50 3.80 1.35
N ARG A 27 -16.29 4.35 1.44
CA ARG A 27 -16.08 5.70 1.99
C ARG A 27 -16.88 6.78 1.24
N ARG A 28 -16.91 6.72 -0.09
CA ARG A 28 -17.67 7.67 -0.94
C ARG A 28 -19.17 7.52 -0.74
N THR A 29 -19.66 6.29 -0.70
CA THR A 29 -21.08 5.98 -0.42
C THR A 29 -21.52 6.50 0.94
N LEU A 30 -20.65 6.44 1.95
CA LEU A 30 -20.92 6.99 3.28
C LEU A 30 -20.74 8.51 3.39
N GLY A 31 -20.28 9.18 2.31
CA GLY A 31 -20.01 10.62 2.33
C GLY A 31 -18.86 11.03 3.27
N ILE A 32 -17.93 10.12 3.58
CA ILE A 32 -16.81 10.39 4.48
C ILE A 32 -15.64 11.00 3.67
N PRO A 33 -15.19 12.23 3.98
CA PRO A 33 -14.05 12.82 3.30
C PRO A 33 -12.75 12.06 3.55
N LEU A 34 -11.86 12.07 2.56
CA LEU A 34 -10.49 11.55 2.66
C LEU A 34 -9.52 12.73 2.59
N GLU A 35 -9.03 13.15 3.75
CA GLU A 35 -8.27 14.39 3.92
C GLU A 35 -6.76 14.13 3.77
N GLY A 36 -6.03 15.05 3.14
CA GLY A 36 -4.56 15.01 3.00
C GLY A 36 -4.06 15.42 1.62
N THR A 37 -2.78 15.21 1.34
CA THR A 37 -2.10 15.74 0.14
C THR A 37 -1.28 14.70 -0.63
N THR A 38 -1.30 14.81 -1.96
CA THR A 38 -0.45 13.99 -2.84
C THR A 38 0.79 14.81 -3.11
N ASP A 39 1.96 14.22 -2.88
CA ASP A 39 3.22 14.87 -3.22
C ASP A 39 3.62 14.41 -4.63
N GLU A 40 3.39 15.26 -5.62
CA GLU A 40 3.76 14.99 -7.02
C GLU A 40 5.26 15.17 -7.29
N SER A 41 6.00 15.80 -6.37
CA SER A 41 7.45 15.99 -6.51
C SER A 41 8.23 14.69 -6.30
N ILE A 42 7.62 13.71 -5.62
CA ILE A 42 8.22 12.41 -5.36
C ILE A 42 7.58 11.37 -6.28
N ARG A 43 8.40 10.84 -7.19
CA ARG A 43 8.01 9.79 -8.13
C ARG A 43 9.01 8.65 -8.02
N VAL A 44 8.52 7.48 -7.62
CA VAL A 44 9.32 6.28 -7.42
C VAL A 44 8.98 5.28 -8.49
N LEU A 45 9.99 4.82 -9.21
CA LEU A 45 9.91 3.67 -10.07
C LEU A 45 9.87 2.40 -9.19
N LEU A 46 8.90 1.54 -9.41
CA LEU A 46 8.82 0.22 -8.79
C LEU A 46 8.68 -0.86 -9.86
N GLY A 47 9.29 -2.01 -9.64
CA GLY A 47 9.03 -3.18 -10.45
C GLY A 47 9.62 -4.45 -9.87
N ASP A 48 8.94 -5.56 -10.12
CA ASP A 48 9.42 -6.89 -9.81
C ASP A 48 10.04 -7.49 -11.08
N VAL A 49 11.35 -7.68 -11.05
CA VAL A 49 12.14 -8.09 -12.21
C VAL A 49 13.06 -9.25 -11.87
N ARG A 50 13.36 -10.09 -12.86
CA ARG A 50 14.42 -11.08 -12.74
C ARG A 50 15.78 -10.39 -12.92
N VAL A 51 16.69 -10.61 -11.96
CA VAL A 51 18.09 -10.18 -12.05
C VAL A 51 18.96 -11.30 -11.48
N ASP A 52 19.75 -11.92 -12.36
CA ASP A 52 20.51 -13.14 -12.02
C ASP A 52 21.83 -12.85 -11.29
N ALA A 53 22.40 -11.66 -11.49
CA ALA A 53 23.70 -11.27 -10.94
C ALA A 53 23.67 -10.77 -9.49
N LEU A 54 22.50 -10.76 -8.84
CA LEU A 54 22.38 -10.51 -7.41
C LEU A 54 22.23 -11.81 -6.63
N ASP A 55 22.82 -11.87 -5.44
CA ASP A 55 22.48 -12.88 -4.45
C ASP A 55 21.13 -12.52 -3.82
N HIS A 56 20.16 -13.44 -3.93
CA HIS A 56 18.77 -13.26 -3.46
C HIS A 56 18.63 -13.45 -1.95
N GLY A 57 19.70 -13.81 -1.24
CA GLY A 57 19.73 -13.86 0.23
C GLY A 57 19.83 -12.49 0.92
N PHE A 58 20.08 -11.42 0.16
CA PHE A 58 20.32 -10.08 0.70
C PHE A 58 19.37 -9.01 0.14
N GLY A 59 19.14 -7.98 0.97
CA GLY A 59 18.63 -6.70 0.51
C GLY A 59 19.79 -5.77 0.13
N TYR A 60 19.63 -5.03 -0.96
CA TYR A 60 20.63 -4.10 -1.48
C TYR A 60 20.13 -2.67 -1.35
N TRP A 61 21.03 -1.80 -0.88
CA TRP A 61 20.89 -0.35 -0.98
C TRP A 61 22.01 0.18 -1.88
N PHE A 62 21.64 0.66 -3.06
CA PHE A 62 22.54 1.24 -4.05
C PHE A 62 22.50 2.76 -3.93
N ALA A 63 23.52 3.37 -3.36
CA ALA A 63 23.62 4.82 -3.25
C ALA A 63 25.08 5.27 -3.27
N THR A 64 25.29 6.53 -3.61
CA THR A 64 26.60 7.17 -3.48
C THR A 64 26.73 7.83 -2.11
N ALA A 65 27.96 7.96 -1.62
CA ALA A 65 28.23 8.67 -0.37
C ALA A 65 27.77 10.15 -0.40
N ALA A 66 27.76 10.76 -1.60
CA ALA A 66 27.31 12.14 -1.78
C ALA A 66 25.78 12.30 -1.74
N ALA A 67 25.02 11.23 -2.01
CA ALA A 67 23.55 11.26 -2.02
C ALA A 67 22.97 9.96 -1.43
N PRO A 68 23.20 9.69 -0.13
CA PRO A 68 22.89 8.40 0.49
C PRO A 68 21.39 8.08 0.53
N THR A 69 20.52 9.07 0.32
CA THR A 69 19.05 8.94 0.34
C THR A 69 18.43 8.91 -1.07
N ALA A 70 19.19 9.20 -2.13
CA ALA A 70 18.71 9.27 -3.51
C ALA A 70 18.97 7.97 -4.31
N GLY A 71 19.22 6.88 -3.59
CA GLY A 71 19.60 5.59 -4.14
C GLY A 71 18.43 4.72 -4.60
N GLY A 72 18.77 3.54 -5.12
CA GLY A 72 17.83 2.46 -5.39
C GLY A 72 17.92 1.35 -4.35
N ARG A 73 16.82 0.67 -4.09
CA ARG A 73 16.78 -0.54 -3.25
C ARG A 73 16.33 -1.73 -4.05
N ALA A 74 16.93 -2.89 -3.80
CA ALA A 74 16.48 -4.17 -4.33
C ALA A 74 16.37 -5.19 -3.20
N HIS A 75 15.30 -5.98 -3.19
CA HIS A 75 15.14 -7.08 -2.24
C HIS A 75 14.46 -8.27 -2.92
N ALA A 76 14.81 -9.47 -2.50
CA ALA A 76 14.17 -10.68 -3.01
C ALA A 76 12.67 -10.69 -2.69
N THR A 77 11.90 -11.20 -3.64
CA THR A 77 10.47 -11.46 -3.47
C THR A 77 10.25 -12.94 -3.13
N ALA A 78 9.01 -13.31 -2.76
CA ALA A 78 8.65 -14.72 -2.61
C ALA A 78 8.72 -15.51 -3.94
N ARG A 79 8.78 -14.83 -5.10
CA ARG A 79 8.89 -15.43 -6.42
C ARG A 79 10.35 -15.51 -6.84
N TRP A 80 11.09 -16.51 -6.40
CA TRP A 80 12.48 -16.68 -6.84
C TRP A 80 12.56 -16.94 -8.37
N PRO A 81 13.52 -16.37 -9.13
CA PRO A 81 14.56 -15.40 -8.77
C PRO A 81 14.18 -13.95 -9.15
N VAL A 82 13.07 -13.44 -8.61
CA VAL A 82 12.58 -12.08 -8.84
C VAL A 82 12.91 -11.21 -7.63
N VAL A 83 13.43 -10.03 -7.93
CA VAL A 83 13.68 -8.96 -6.95
C VAL A 83 12.72 -7.81 -7.20
N GLN A 84 12.24 -7.19 -6.12
CA GLN A 84 11.56 -5.92 -6.19
C GLN A 84 12.59 -4.81 -6.17
N PHE A 85 12.61 -4.00 -7.22
CA PHE A 85 13.47 -2.83 -7.35
C PHE A 85 12.66 -1.55 -7.18
N ALA A 86 13.20 -0.62 -6.40
CA ALA A 86 12.65 0.71 -6.20
C ALA A 86 13.73 1.77 -6.35
N ALA A 87 13.51 2.79 -7.18
CA ALA A 87 14.45 3.90 -7.36
C ALA A 87 13.70 5.19 -7.71
N PRO A 88 14.33 6.38 -7.62
CA PRO A 88 13.76 7.59 -8.18
C PRO A 88 13.44 7.40 -9.67
N LEU A 89 12.27 7.88 -10.11
CA LEU A 89 11.86 7.77 -11.50
C LEU A 89 12.70 8.63 -12.45
N GLY A 90 13.23 9.76 -11.97
CA GLY A 90 13.81 10.80 -12.82
C GLY A 90 12.75 11.49 -13.68
N ASP A 91 13.14 11.91 -14.89
CA ASP A 91 12.27 12.62 -15.84
C ASP A 91 11.38 11.68 -16.68
N HIS A 92 11.37 10.39 -16.36
CA HIS A 92 10.65 9.38 -17.13
C HIS A 92 9.14 9.42 -16.86
N PRO A 93 8.28 9.29 -17.88
CA PRO A 93 6.84 9.34 -17.68
C PRO A 93 6.24 8.01 -17.20
N ARG A 94 6.92 6.88 -17.43
CA ARG A 94 6.40 5.52 -17.20
C ARG A 94 7.48 4.55 -16.71
N ALA A 95 7.03 3.51 -16.04
CA ALA A 95 7.86 2.41 -15.56
C ALA A 95 7.99 1.30 -16.62
N THR A 96 8.91 1.45 -17.56
CA THR A 96 9.21 0.40 -18.56
C THR A 96 10.44 -0.41 -18.17
N ARG A 97 10.64 -1.58 -18.80
CA ARG A 97 11.87 -2.36 -18.63
C ARG A 97 13.14 -1.55 -18.91
N ALA A 98 13.13 -0.71 -19.95
CA ALA A 98 14.26 0.14 -20.30
C ALA A 98 14.56 1.17 -19.20
N VAL A 99 13.51 1.79 -18.63
CA VAL A 99 13.66 2.73 -17.50
C VAL A 99 14.15 2.01 -16.25
N LEU A 100 13.68 0.79 -15.97
CA LEU A 100 14.20 -0.04 -14.89
C LEU A 100 15.69 -0.34 -15.05
N GLN A 101 16.14 -0.71 -16.25
CA GLN A 101 17.56 -0.93 -16.55
C GLN A 101 18.38 0.35 -16.35
N GLU A 102 17.95 1.47 -16.93
CA GLU A 102 18.65 2.76 -16.83
C GLU A 102 18.80 3.22 -15.36
N GLN A 103 17.72 3.13 -14.59
CA GLN A 103 17.77 3.49 -13.18
C GLN A 103 18.66 2.55 -12.38
N TRP A 104 18.70 1.26 -12.73
CA TRP A 104 19.60 0.29 -12.12
C TRP A 104 21.07 0.66 -12.36
N ASP A 105 21.43 0.89 -13.62
CA ASP A 105 22.79 1.26 -14.04
C ASP A 105 23.22 2.54 -13.31
N ARG A 106 22.33 3.54 -13.26
CA ARG A 106 22.58 4.84 -12.62
C ARG A 106 22.83 4.73 -11.12
N VAL A 107 21.97 4.02 -10.38
CA VAL A 107 22.05 3.99 -8.90
C VAL A 107 23.10 3.01 -8.39
N SER A 108 23.34 1.90 -9.12
CA SER A 108 24.28 0.87 -8.72
C SER A 108 25.71 1.11 -9.22
N GLY A 109 25.88 1.81 -10.35
CA GLY A 109 27.17 1.95 -11.03
C GLY A 109 27.72 0.63 -11.58
N ARG A 110 26.91 -0.42 -11.61
CA ARG A 110 27.27 -1.77 -12.05
C ARG A 110 26.79 -2.00 -13.47
N THR A 111 27.59 -2.71 -14.26
CA THR A 111 27.29 -3.05 -15.66
C THR A 111 26.97 -4.53 -15.86
N ASP A 112 27.09 -5.34 -14.81
CA ASP A 112 26.80 -6.78 -14.83
C ASP A 112 25.32 -7.09 -14.51
N LEU A 113 24.52 -6.09 -14.18
CA LEU A 113 23.13 -6.23 -13.79
C LEU A 113 22.22 -6.07 -15.02
N THR A 114 21.66 -7.18 -15.50
CA THR A 114 20.69 -7.17 -16.60
C THR A 114 19.27 -7.37 -16.07
N VAL A 115 18.40 -6.40 -16.33
CA VAL A 115 16.98 -6.46 -15.95
C VAL A 115 16.23 -7.36 -16.94
N GLY A 116 15.63 -8.45 -16.46
CA GLY A 116 14.77 -9.32 -17.26
C GLY A 116 13.43 -8.68 -17.66
N GLU A 117 12.52 -9.46 -18.22
CA GLU A 117 11.14 -8.99 -18.43
C GLU A 117 10.45 -8.74 -17.08
N PRO A 118 9.85 -7.56 -16.84
CA PRO A 118 9.16 -7.29 -15.59
C PRO A 118 7.95 -8.18 -15.41
N VAL A 119 7.79 -8.74 -14.21
CA VAL A 119 6.52 -9.36 -13.79
C VAL A 119 5.45 -8.28 -13.68
N TRP A 120 5.83 -7.14 -13.09
CA TRP A 120 5.06 -5.91 -13.11
C TRP A 120 5.99 -4.72 -12.90
N SER A 121 5.51 -3.54 -13.29
CA SER A 121 6.19 -2.28 -13.02
C SER A 121 5.16 -1.15 -12.91
N THR A 122 5.43 -0.17 -12.04
CA THR A 122 4.56 1.00 -11.88
C THR A 122 5.35 2.24 -11.49
N VAL A 123 4.70 3.39 -11.64
CA VAL A 123 5.15 4.64 -11.04
C VAL A 123 4.31 4.89 -9.81
N TRP A 124 4.98 4.95 -8.67
CA TRP A 124 4.35 5.25 -7.39
C TRP A 124 4.62 6.70 -6.97
N ARG A 125 3.67 7.29 -6.25
CA ARG A 125 3.74 8.63 -5.68
C ARG A 125 3.15 8.66 -4.26
N PRO A 126 3.71 9.44 -3.31
CA PRO A 126 3.14 9.59 -1.99
C PRO A 126 1.73 10.14 -2.03
N ASN A 127 0.82 9.35 -1.46
CA ASN A 127 -0.56 9.75 -1.25
C ASN A 127 -0.85 9.58 0.23
N ILE A 128 -0.74 10.66 1.01
CA ILE A 128 -0.98 10.63 2.46
C ILE A 128 -2.41 11.08 2.69
N ARG A 129 -3.24 10.20 3.21
CA ARG A 129 -4.65 10.48 3.40
C ARG A 129 -5.22 9.81 4.63
N LEU A 130 -6.19 10.47 5.26
CA LEU A 130 -6.92 9.96 6.40
C LEU A 130 -8.42 10.23 6.22
N ALA A 131 -9.25 9.20 6.31
CA ALA A 131 -10.69 9.33 6.27
C ALA A 131 -11.13 10.09 7.50
N GLN A 132 -11.98 11.12 7.40
CA GLN A 132 -12.37 11.96 8.54
C GLN A 132 -12.98 11.17 9.71
N ARG A 133 -13.64 10.06 9.39
CA ARG A 133 -14.25 9.11 10.33
C ARG A 133 -13.95 7.70 9.84
N PHE A 134 -13.73 6.77 10.76
CA PHE A 134 -13.56 5.35 10.48
C PHE A 134 -14.89 4.60 10.65
N ARG A 135 -15.94 5.28 11.10
CA ARG A 135 -17.28 4.70 11.29
C ARG A 135 -18.39 5.65 10.87
N SER A 136 -19.49 5.06 10.36
CA SER A 136 -20.79 5.69 10.24
C SER A 136 -21.88 4.68 10.63
N GLY A 137 -22.47 4.85 11.82
CA GLY A 137 -23.46 3.92 12.36
C GLY A 137 -22.92 2.50 12.51
N ARG A 138 -23.43 1.55 11.72
CA ARG A 138 -23.01 0.13 11.71
C ARG A 138 -22.02 -0.20 10.58
N VAL A 139 -21.47 0.82 9.92
CA VAL A 139 -20.48 0.67 8.85
C VAL A 139 -19.13 1.18 9.32
N PHE A 140 -18.07 0.39 9.11
CA PHE A 140 -16.70 0.67 9.53
C PHE A 140 -15.77 0.71 8.32
N LEU A 141 -14.65 1.42 8.40
CA LEU A 141 -13.58 1.46 7.40
C LEU A 141 -12.29 0.90 8.02
N ALA A 142 -11.52 0.12 7.25
CA ALA A 142 -10.24 -0.44 7.68
C ALA A 142 -9.19 -0.43 6.57
N GLY A 143 -7.92 -0.31 6.94
CA GLY A 143 -6.79 -0.25 6.01
C GLY A 143 -6.87 0.93 5.06
N ASP A 144 -6.48 0.73 3.80
CA ASP A 144 -6.41 1.78 2.78
C ASP A 144 -7.74 2.53 2.55
N ALA A 145 -8.89 1.93 2.88
CA ALA A 145 -10.18 2.60 2.82
C ALA A 145 -10.31 3.72 3.88
N ALA A 146 -9.60 3.58 5.00
CA ALA A 146 -9.58 4.48 6.15
C ALA A 146 -8.34 5.38 6.17
N HIS A 147 -7.15 4.88 5.83
CA HIS A 147 -5.91 5.66 5.82
C HIS A 147 -4.96 5.17 4.74
N VAL A 148 -4.29 6.10 4.07
CA VAL A 148 -3.26 5.80 3.07
C VAL A 148 -1.98 6.47 3.54
N HIS A 149 -0.96 5.65 3.76
CA HIS A 149 0.35 6.11 4.19
C HIS A 149 1.36 6.03 3.04
N PRO A 150 2.46 6.81 3.10
CA PRO A 150 3.63 6.48 2.32
C PRO A 150 4.07 5.03 2.63
N PRO A 151 4.57 4.27 1.65
CA PRO A 151 5.16 2.95 1.82
C PRO A 151 6.48 3.02 2.60
N THR A 152 6.93 4.22 2.97
CA THR A 152 8.09 4.42 3.85
C THR A 152 7.89 3.60 5.12
N GLY A 153 8.79 2.65 5.36
CA GLY A 153 8.70 1.73 6.51
C GLY A 153 7.72 0.58 6.35
N GLY A 154 7.10 0.37 5.17
CA GLY A 154 6.23 -0.77 4.90
C GLY A 154 4.92 -0.79 5.69
N GLN A 155 4.44 0.36 6.17
CA GLN A 155 3.41 0.41 7.20
C GLN A 155 1.99 0.10 6.70
N GLY A 156 1.62 0.48 5.46
CA GLY A 156 0.21 0.44 5.00
C GLY A 156 -0.50 -0.91 5.19
N MET A 157 0.10 -2.01 4.72
CA MET A 157 -0.48 -3.35 4.91
C MET A 157 -0.51 -3.74 6.40
N ASN A 158 0.54 -3.42 7.16
CA ASN A 158 0.65 -3.78 8.57
C ASN A 158 -0.40 -3.05 9.42
N THR A 159 -0.59 -1.74 9.21
CA THR A 159 -1.61 -0.97 9.92
C THR A 159 -3.02 -1.39 9.52
N GLY A 160 -3.25 -1.73 8.24
CA GLY A 160 -4.53 -2.30 7.80
C GLY A 160 -4.86 -3.65 8.45
N ILE A 161 -3.88 -4.56 8.58
CA ILE A 161 -4.07 -5.82 9.32
C ILE A 161 -4.41 -5.53 10.79
N GLN A 162 -3.71 -4.58 11.41
CA GLN A 162 -3.98 -4.21 12.79
C GLN A 162 -5.36 -3.57 12.98
N ASP A 163 -5.88 -2.83 12.00
CA ASP A 163 -7.26 -2.33 12.06
C ASP A 163 -8.26 -3.47 12.08
N ALA A 164 -8.09 -4.44 11.17
CA ALA A 164 -8.96 -5.60 11.08
C ALA A 164 -8.88 -6.44 12.37
N TYR A 165 -7.67 -6.65 12.89
CA TYR A 165 -7.44 -7.35 14.16
C TYR A 165 -8.09 -6.62 15.34
N ASN A 166 -7.98 -5.29 15.39
CA ASN A 166 -8.62 -4.47 16.41
C ASN A 166 -10.15 -4.52 16.33
N LEU A 167 -10.71 -4.47 15.13
CA LEU A 167 -12.15 -4.43 14.91
C LEU A 167 -12.83 -5.80 15.08
N GLY A 168 -12.15 -6.89 14.69
CA GLY A 168 -12.74 -8.22 14.59
C GLY A 168 -13.35 -8.72 15.91
N TRP A 169 -12.61 -8.64 17.01
CA TRP A 169 -13.12 -9.09 18.32
C TRP A 169 -14.22 -8.15 18.87
N LYS A 170 -14.16 -6.86 18.54
CA LYS A 170 -15.17 -5.86 18.96
C LYS A 170 -16.50 -6.10 18.26
N LEU A 171 -16.45 -6.46 16.98
CA LEU A 171 -17.63 -6.88 16.23
C LEU A 171 -18.24 -8.16 16.82
N ALA A 172 -17.40 -9.13 17.21
CA ALA A 172 -17.86 -10.36 17.87
C ALA A 172 -18.59 -10.04 19.19
N ALA A 173 -17.98 -9.24 20.08
CA ALA A 173 -18.61 -8.81 21.32
C ALA A 173 -19.96 -8.10 21.09
N ALA A 174 -20.05 -7.25 20.07
CA ALA A 174 -21.28 -6.55 19.73
C ALA A 174 -22.38 -7.47 19.19
N LEU A 175 -22.02 -8.52 18.46
CA LEU A 175 -22.95 -9.57 18.04
C LEU A 175 -23.45 -10.41 19.21
N ASP A 176 -22.62 -10.58 20.25
CA ASP A 176 -22.97 -11.24 21.51
C ASP A 176 -23.72 -10.32 22.50
N GLY A 177 -24.02 -9.08 22.11
CA GLY A 177 -24.86 -8.14 22.86
C GLY A 177 -24.11 -7.06 23.63
N ASP A 178 -22.78 -6.99 23.56
CA ASP A 178 -21.98 -5.90 24.12
C ASP A 178 -21.37 -5.01 23.03
N PRO A 179 -22.05 -3.91 22.64
CA PRO A 179 -21.53 -2.99 21.63
C PRO A 179 -20.47 -2.03 22.17
N GLY A 180 -20.26 -1.97 23.49
CA GLY A 180 -19.37 -1.00 24.14
C GLY A 180 -17.96 -0.96 23.54
N PRO A 181 -17.31 -2.11 23.31
CA PRO A 181 -15.99 -2.16 22.68
C PRO A 181 -15.91 -1.50 21.30
N LEU A 182 -16.97 -1.50 20.48
CA LEU A 182 -16.94 -0.90 19.13
C LEU A 182 -16.69 0.60 19.15
N GLU A 183 -17.12 1.29 20.20
CA GLU A 183 -16.93 2.73 20.36
C GLU A 183 -15.45 3.13 20.44
N THR A 184 -14.58 2.19 20.82
CA THR A 184 -13.14 2.42 20.95
C THR A 184 -12.37 2.24 19.63
N HIS A 185 -12.97 1.65 18.60
CA HIS A 185 -12.25 1.33 17.36
C HIS A 185 -11.67 2.57 16.66
N GLU A 186 -12.50 3.58 16.42
CA GLU A 186 -12.07 4.82 15.78
C GLU A 186 -11.00 5.57 16.60
N PRO A 187 -11.18 5.88 17.90
CA PRO A 187 -10.17 6.62 18.65
C PRO A 187 -8.83 5.86 18.77
N GLU A 188 -8.85 4.53 18.89
CA GLU A 188 -7.62 3.74 18.95
C GLU A 188 -6.89 3.69 17.61
N ARG A 189 -7.61 3.47 16.50
CA ARG A 189 -6.98 3.23 15.18
C ARG A 189 -6.69 4.51 14.43
N ARG A 190 -7.55 5.52 14.54
CA ARG A 190 -7.28 6.85 13.99
C ARG A 190 -6.06 7.48 14.65
N GLY A 191 -5.87 7.31 15.96
CA GLY A 191 -4.71 7.83 16.68
C GLY A 191 -3.37 7.22 16.22
N VAL A 192 -3.37 5.97 15.75
CA VAL A 192 -2.17 5.31 15.16
C VAL A 192 -1.92 5.77 13.72
N ALA A 193 -2.98 6.14 13.00
CA ALA A 193 -2.92 6.52 11.58
C ALA A 193 -2.68 8.03 11.34
N GLN A 194 -2.56 8.84 12.40
CA GLN A 194 -2.29 10.28 12.34
C GLN A 194 -0.79 10.62 12.29
#